data_AF-B4D240-F1
#
_entry.id   AF-B4D240-F1
#
_cell.length_a   1.000
_cell.length_b   1.000
_cell.length_c   1.000
_cell.angle_alpha   90.00
_cell.angle_beta   90.00
_cell.angle_gamma   90.00
#
_symmetry.space_group_name_H-M   'P 1'
#
loop_
_entity.id
_entity.type
_entity.pdbx_description
1 polymer ?
#
loop_
_entity_poly.entity_id
_entity_poly.type
_entity_poly.pdbx_seq_one_letter_code
_entity_poly.pdbx_strand_id
1 'polypeptide(L)'
;MSEQPPTTFDDQPVIREFTGTWRFSAPNMPGQMGLIHFTENGRAIQCLFDPTNPEKGTWMRLWYFIESPTTLRFSYENDDKGWRRTYQVAGGTITLRGGGSEDAVFTRALPNRIPEWFSHSIASAAKRTA
;
A
#
# COMPACT_ATOMS: atom_id res chain seq x y z
N MET A 1 -18.08 19.67 -18.38
CA MET A 1 -16.64 19.48 -18.14
C MET A 1 -16.34 20.23 -16.86
N SER A 2 -16.19 19.51 -15.75
CA SER A 2 -15.86 20.15 -14.47
C SER A 2 -14.34 20.17 -14.37
N GLU A 3 -13.74 21.35 -14.54
CA GLU A 3 -12.34 21.59 -14.23
C GLU A 3 -12.15 21.34 -12.72
N GLN A 4 -11.45 20.26 -12.37
CA GLN A 4 -10.91 20.13 -11.02
C GLN A 4 -9.91 21.27 -10.82
N PRO A 5 -9.99 22.02 -9.70
CA PRO A 5 -9.00 23.05 -9.42
C PRO A 5 -7.62 22.39 -9.35
N PRO A 6 -6.55 23.04 -9.86
CA PRO A 6 -5.20 22.50 -9.75
C PRO A 6 -4.86 22.43 -8.27
N THR A 7 -4.85 21.22 -7.70
CA THR A 7 -4.31 20.99 -6.37
C THR A 7 -2.80 21.18 -6.48
N THR A 8 -2.30 22.31 -5.99
CA THR A 8 -0.88 22.68 -5.86
C THR A 8 -0.09 21.80 -4.89
N PHE A 9 -0.63 20.63 -4.56
CA PHE A 9 -0.01 19.67 -3.68
C PHE A 9 1.01 18.84 -4.47
N ASP A 10 2.27 18.98 -4.08
CA ASP A 10 3.34 18.10 -4.54
C ASP A 10 3.27 16.77 -3.78
N ASP A 11 2.88 15.71 -4.47
CA ASP A 11 2.74 14.36 -3.91
C ASP A 11 4.07 13.60 -3.83
N GLN A 12 5.11 14.08 -4.52
CA GLN A 12 6.38 13.36 -4.65
C GLN A 12 7.08 13.10 -3.32
N PRO A 13 7.12 14.04 -2.36
CA PRO A 13 7.72 13.77 -1.04
C PRO A 13 6.99 12.64 -0.31
N VAL A 14 5.66 12.60 -0.39
CA VAL A 14 4.84 11.56 0.25
C VAL A 14 5.04 10.22 -0.44
N ILE A 15 5.04 10.19 -1.77
CA ILE A 15 5.30 8.97 -2.55
C ILE A 15 6.66 8.36 -2.18
N ARG A 16 7.72 9.19 -2.03
CA ARG A 16 9.04 8.72 -1.60
C ARG A 16 9.02 8.12 -0.20
N GLU A 17 8.25 8.71 0.71
CA GLU A 17 8.12 8.18 2.06
C GLU A 17 7.37 6.83 2.08
N PHE A 18 6.29 6.71 1.30
CA PHE A 18 5.53 5.47 1.13
C PHE A 18 6.34 4.37 0.44
N THR A 19 7.20 4.72 -0.52
CA THR A 19 7.93 3.77 -1.34
C THR A 19 8.75 2.80 -0.49
N GLY A 20 8.57 1.50 -0.74
CA GLY A 20 9.17 0.41 0.02
C GLY A 20 8.16 -0.59 0.54
N THR A 21 8.66 -1.56 1.31
CA THR A 21 7.84 -2.64 1.87
C THR A 21 7.46 -2.34 3.32
N TRP A 22 6.19 -2.58 3.63
CA TRP A 22 5.59 -2.36 4.93
C TRP A 22 4.88 -3.61 5.41
N ARG A 23 4.91 -3.83 6.72
CA ARG A 23 4.23 -4.93 7.40
C ARG A 23 3.08 -4.40 8.24
N PHE A 24 1.95 -5.09 8.24
CA PHE A 24 0.79 -4.76 9.05
C PHE A 24 0.14 -6.03 9.60
N SER A 25 -0.72 -5.85 10.61
CA SER A 25 -1.66 -6.89 11.05
C SER A 25 -3.05 -6.44 10.62
N ALA A 26 -3.86 -7.34 10.06
CA ALA A 26 -5.23 -7.01 9.70
C ALA A 26 -6.11 -7.11 10.96
N PRO A 27 -6.72 -6.01 11.46
CA PRO A 27 -7.50 -6.04 12.70
C PRO A 27 -8.65 -7.05 12.65
N ASN A 28 -9.25 -7.21 11.47
CA ASN A 28 -10.39 -8.10 11.24
C ASN A 28 -9.99 -9.56 10.97
N MET A 29 -8.70 -9.89 10.91
CA MET A 29 -8.20 -11.25 10.66
C MET A 29 -7.08 -11.59 11.65
N PRO A 30 -7.43 -11.91 12.91
CA PRO A 30 -6.46 -12.26 13.95
C PRO A 30 -5.54 -13.39 13.50
N GLY A 31 -4.24 -13.24 13.76
CA GLY A 31 -3.21 -14.21 13.38
C GLY A 31 -2.70 -14.07 11.94
N GLN A 32 -3.38 -13.35 11.07
CA GLN A 32 -2.85 -13.03 9.73
C GLN A 32 -1.92 -11.82 9.77
N MET A 33 -0.91 -11.88 8.92
CA MET A 33 0.03 -10.78 8.69
C MET A 33 -0.10 -10.29 7.26
N GLY A 34 0.15 -9.01 7.08
CA GLY A 34 0.15 -8.37 5.78
C GLY A 34 1.52 -7.83 5.42
N LEU A 35 1.88 -7.93 4.15
CA LEU A 35 2.94 -7.17 3.52
C LEU A 35 2.34 -6.33 2.39
N ILE A 36 2.78 -5.10 2.26
CA ILE A 36 2.46 -4.25 1.12
C ILE A 36 3.74 -3.55 0.63
N HIS A 37 3.97 -3.59 -0.67
CA HIS A 37 5.08 -2.90 -1.31
C HIS A 37 4.53 -1.77 -2.17
N PHE A 38 4.91 -0.53 -1.87
CA PHE A 38 4.63 0.64 -2.68
C PHE A 38 5.83 0.95 -3.58
N THR A 39 5.55 1.22 -4.84
CA THR A 39 6.55 1.67 -5.83
C THR A 39 6.41 3.17 -6.07
N GLU A 40 7.46 3.79 -6.61
CA GLU A 40 7.44 5.23 -6.96
C GLU A 40 6.46 5.55 -8.10
N ASN A 41 6.14 4.58 -8.97
CA ASN A 41 5.23 4.77 -10.10
C ASN A 41 3.75 4.55 -9.75
N GLY A 42 3.37 4.65 -8.48
CA GLY A 42 1.96 4.58 -8.05
C GLY A 42 1.39 3.16 -7.99
N ARG A 43 2.21 2.10 -7.97
CA ARG A 43 1.75 0.72 -7.79
C ARG A 43 1.89 0.27 -6.34
N ALA A 44 0.95 -0.56 -5.90
CA ALA A 44 1.02 -1.25 -4.63
C ALA A 44 0.75 -2.75 -4.80
N ILE A 45 1.58 -3.59 -4.19
CA ILE A 45 1.44 -5.05 -4.20
C ILE A 45 1.27 -5.50 -2.76
N GLN A 46 0.08 -5.98 -2.43
CA GLN A 46 -0.27 -6.44 -1.10
C GLN A 46 -0.42 -7.96 -1.07
N CYS A 47 0.04 -8.58 0.00
CA CYS A 47 -0.26 -9.96 0.34
C CYS A 47 -0.69 -10.02 1.81
N LEU A 48 -1.85 -10.61 2.08
CA LEU A 48 -2.28 -10.98 3.43
C LEU A 48 -2.19 -12.50 3.58
N PHE A 49 -1.49 -12.98 4.62
CA PHE A 49 -1.15 -14.39 4.74
C PHE A 49 -1.11 -14.86 6.19
N ASP A 50 -1.30 -16.17 6.38
CA ASP A 50 -0.99 -16.84 7.64
C ASP A 50 0.52 -17.09 7.71
N PRO A 51 1.23 -16.63 8.76
CA PRO A 51 2.66 -16.86 8.90
C PRO A 51 3.06 -18.35 8.92
N THR A 52 2.16 -19.25 9.28
CA THR A 52 2.38 -20.72 9.26
C THR A 52 2.20 -21.33 7.87
N ASN A 53 1.50 -20.64 6.97
CA ASN A 53 1.28 -21.08 5.59
C ASN A 53 1.27 -19.88 4.61
N PRO A 54 2.43 -19.23 4.41
CA PRO A 54 2.50 -17.95 3.70
C PRO A 54 2.19 -18.04 2.20
N GLU A 55 2.38 -19.22 1.59
CA GLU A 55 2.15 -19.46 0.16
C GLU A 55 0.67 -19.39 -0.26
N LYS A 56 -0.26 -19.56 0.70
CA LYS A 56 -1.71 -19.41 0.48
C LYS A 56 -2.22 -17.99 0.69
N GLY A 57 -1.30 -17.01 0.72
CA GLY A 57 -1.65 -15.61 0.90
C GLY A 57 -2.64 -15.10 -0.14
N THR A 58 -3.51 -14.19 0.29
CA THR A 58 -4.41 -13.44 -0.58
C THR A 58 -3.68 -12.22 -1.13
N TRP A 59 -3.57 -12.15 -2.46
CA TRP A 59 -2.83 -11.11 -3.15
C TRP A 59 -3.74 -10.03 -3.73
N MET A 60 -3.33 -8.78 -3.62
CA MET A 60 -3.92 -7.66 -4.33
C MET A 60 -2.84 -6.87 -5.07
N ARG A 61 -3.13 -6.51 -6.31
CA ARG A 61 -2.31 -5.61 -7.13
C ARG A 61 -3.13 -4.36 -7.36
N LEU A 62 -2.64 -3.24 -6.86
CA LEU A 62 -3.37 -2.00 -6.75
C LEU A 62 -2.58 -0.87 -7.40
N TRP A 63 -3.32 0.17 -7.77
CA TRP A 63 -2.80 1.51 -7.91
C TRP A 63 -3.05 2.28 -6.62
N TYR A 64 -2.15 3.20 -6.27
CA TYR A 64 -2.37 4.16 -5.22
C TYR A 64 -2.10 5.58 -5.73
N PHE A 65 -2.90 6.51 -5.24
CA PHE A 65 -2.84 7.92 -5.62
C PHE A 65 -2.87 8.75 -4.34
N ILE A 66 -1.91 9.66 -4.17
CA ILE A 66 -1.97 10.64 -3.09
C ILE A 66 -2.82 11.81 -3.61
N GLU A 67 -4.06 11.90 -3.12
CA GLU A 67 -5.00 12.92 -3.59
C GLU A 67 -4.89 14.22 -2.78
N SER A 68 -4.31 14.16 -1.58
CA SER A 68 -4.08 15.32 -0.71
C SER A 68 -3.00 15.01 0.35
N PRO A 69 -2.58 16.00 1.18
CA PRO A 69 -1.65 15.79 2.29
C PRO A 69 -2.07 14.74 3.32
N THR A 70 -3.34 14.32 3.31
CA THR A 70 -3.87 13.36 4.30
C THR A 70 -4.72 12.26 3.67
N THR A 71 -4.95 12.28 2.36
CA THR A 71 -5.85 11.34 1.68
C THR A 71 -5.11 10.59 0.60
N LEU A 72 -5.20 9.26 0.65
CA LEU A 72 -4.84 8.40 -0.48
C LEU A 72 -6.06 7.66 -1.00
N ARG A 73 -6.01 7.29 -2.27
CA ARG A 73 -6.97 6.39 -2.91
C ARG A 73 -6.25 5.15 -3.40
N PHE A 74 -6.84 3.99 -3.14
CA PHE A 74 -6.48 2.74 -3.78
C PHE A 74 -7.48 2.41 -4.88
N SER A 75 -6.99 1.85 -5.99
CA SER A 75 -7.82 1.30 -7.06
C SER A 75 -7.24 -0.02 -7.56
N TYR A 76 -8.08 -0.88 -8.12
CA TYR A 76 -7.61 -2.05 -8.86
C TYR A 76 -7.10 -1.65 -10.26
N GLU A 77 -7.64 -0.56 -10.82
CA GLU A 77 -7.34 -0.06 -12.16
C GLU A 77 -6.66 1.31 -12.10
N ASN A 78 -6.04 1.74 -13.20
CA ASN A 78 -5.43 3.08 -13.29
C ASN A 78 -6.49 4.13 -13.63
N ASP A 79 -7.48 4.30 -12.76
CA ASP A 79 -8.63 5.18 -13.00
C ASP A 79 -8.94 6.05 -11.78
N ASP A 80 -10.06 6.77 -11.81
CA ASP A 80 -10.58 7.63 -10.74
C ASP A 80 -11.45 6.88 -9.73
N LYS A 81 -11.72 5.59 -9.97
CA LYS A 81 -12.52 4.73 -9.09
C LYS A 81 -11.66 4.16 -7.98
N GLY A 82 -12.31 3.57 -6.98
CA GLY A 82 -11.64 2.93 -5.86
C GLY A 82 -12.08 3.48 -4.50
N TRP A 83 -11.29 3.21 -3.47
CA TRP A 83 -11.61 3.57 -2.10
C TRP A 83 -10.55 4.48 -1.50
N ARG A 84 -11.02 5.46 -0.73
CA ARG A 84 -10.17 6.43 -0.04
C ARG A 84 -9.85 5.97 1.36
N ARG A 85 -8.67 6.36 1.82
CA ARG A 85 -8.20 6.25 3.20
C ARG A 85 -7.57 7.57 3.59
N THR A 86 -7.76 7.97 4.83
CA THR A 86 -6.89 8.98 5.40
C THR A 86 -5.59 8.31 5.83
N TYR A 87 -4.47 9.01 5.70
CA TYR A 87 -3.17 8.51 6.14
C TYR A 87 -2.46 9.50 7.05
N GLN A 88 -1.60 8.94 7.89
CA GLN A 88 -0.58 9.68 8.62
C GLN A 88 0.72 8.90 8.51
N VAL A 89 1.81 9.59 8.19
CA VAL A 89 3.16 9.00 8.21
C VAL A 89 3.95 9.64 9.33
N ALA A 90 4.54 8.81 10.19
CA ALA A 90 5.36 9.27 11.31
C ALA A 90 6.35 8.19 11.72
N GLY A 91 7.64 8.54 11.77
CA GLY A 91 8.68 7.69 12.37
C GLY A 91 8.79 6.28 11.78
N GLY A 92 8.64 6.12 10.46
CA GLY A 92 8.68 4.81 9.80
C GLY A 92 7.43 3.96 10.03
N THR A 93 6.31 4.59 10.38
CA THR A 93 4.97 4.00 10.47
C THR A 93 4.02 4.74 9.54
N ILE A 94 3.17 4.01 8.83
CA ILE A 94 1.99 4.55 8.13
C ILE A 94 0.75 4.07 8.90
N THR A 95 -0.13 5.00 9.24
CA THR A 95 -1.46 4.68 9.77
C THR A 95 -2.49 5.00 8.70
N LEU A 96 -3.31 4.03 8.32
CA LEU A 96 -4.41 4.22 7.36
C LEU A 96 -5.75 4.09 8.09
N ARG A 97 -6.63 5.09 7.93
CA ARG A 97 -7.97 5.10 8.53
C ARG A 97 -9.07 5.18 7.48
N GLY A 98 -10.25 4.66 7.84
CA GLY A 98 -11.46 4.67 7.02
C GLY A 98 -11.89 3.28 6.55
N GLY A 99 -13.14 3.16 6.10
CA GLY A 99 -13.74 1.88 5.70
C GLY A 99 -14.47 1.11 6.82
N GLY A 100 -14.91 1.81 7.88
CA GLY A 100 -15.77 1.25 8.93
C GLY A 100 -15.11 0.24 9.86
N SER A 101 -13.77 0.15 9.86
CA SER A 101 -12.99 -0.76 10.72
C SER A 101 -11.88 0.01 11.46
N GLU A 102 -11.24 -0.65 12.42
CA GLU A 102 -10.11 -0.13 13.18
C GLU A 102 -8.97 0.35 12.28
N ASP A 103 -8.19 1.30 12.79
CA ASP A 103 -7.01 1.85 12.11
C ASP A 103 -6.02 0.74 11.73
N ALA A 104 -5.60 0.72 10.46
CA ALA A 104 -4.57 -0.20 10.01
C ALA A 104 -3.20 0.47 10.16
N VAL A 105 -2.34 -0.14 11.00
CA VAL A 105 -0.99 0.36 11.27
C VAL A 105 0.04 -0.49 10.52
N PHE A 106 0.86 0.19 9.73
CA PHE A 106 1.90 -0.38 8.88
C PHE A 106 3.26 0.08 9.38
N THR A 107 4.18 -0.84 9.60
CA THR A 107 5.56 -0.55 10.02
C THR A 107 6.52 -0.91 8.91
N ARG A 108 7.59 -0.11 8.73
CA ARG A 108 8.59 -0.37 7.70
C ARG A 108 9.19 -1.77 7.88
N ALA A 109 9.17 -2.59 6.83
CA ALA A 109 9.80 -3.91 6.88
C ALA A 109 11.32 -3.76 6.70
N LEU A 110 12.10 -4.38 7.59
CA LEU A 110 13.55 -4.48 7.39
C LEU A 110 13.83 -5.39 6.18
N PRO A 111 14.83 -5.08 5.33
CA PRO A 111 15.11 -5.87 4.12
C PRO A 111 15.30 -7.37 4.38
N ASN A 112 15.98 -7.73 5.47
CA ASN A 112 16.21 -9.12 5.88
C ASN A 112 14.97 -9.83 6.49
N ARG A 113 13.85 -9.12 6.63
CA ARG A 113 12.56 -9.65 7.12
C ARG A 113 11.52 -9.75 6.01
N ILE A 114 11.87 -9.38 4.77
CA ILE A 114 11.00 -9.55 3.61
C ILE A 114 11.21 -10.96 3.07
N PRO A 115 10.18 -11.83 3.04
CA PRO A 115 10.32 -13.17 2.51
C PRO A 115 10.66 -13.17 1.02
N GLU A 116 11.52 -14.10 0.60
CA GLU A 116 11.99 -14.21 -0.78
C GLU A 116 10.83 -14.38 -1.78
N TRP A 117 9.83 -15.19 -1.43
CA TRP A 117 8.62 -15.39 -2.25
C TRP A 117 7.86 -14.07 -2.52
N PHE A 118 7.89 -13.13 -1.57
CA PHE A 118 7.27 -11.82 -1.74
C PHE A 118 8.10 -10.96 -2.68
N SER A 119 9.42 -10.95 -2.49
CA SER A 119 10.37 -10.26 -3.37
C SER A 119 10.27 -10.71 -4.82
N HIS A 120 10.15 -12.02 -5.08
CA HIS A 120 9.93 -12.57 -6.42
C HIS A 120 8.62 -12.09 -7.06
N SER A 121 7.57 -11.97 -6.26
CA SER A 121 6.26 -11.48 -6.72
C SER A 121 6.31 -9.99 -7.11
N ILE A 122 7.05 -9.17 -6.35
CA ILE A 122 7.30 -7.76 -6.69
C ILE A 122 8.09 -7.65 -8.00
N ALA A 123 9.21 -8.38 -8.12
CA ALA A 123 10.07 -8.33 -9.31
C ALA A 123 9.33 -8.78 -10.58
N SER A 124 8.47 -9.79 -10.46
CA SER A 124 7.65 -10.28 -11.57
C SER A 124 6.61 -9.25 -12.02
N ALA A 125 6.06 -8.45 -11.09
CA ALA A 125 5.13 -7.37 -11.42
C ALA A 125 5.84 -6.24 -12.18
N ALA A 126 7.05 -5.86 -11.78
CA ALA A 126 7.83 -4.82 -12.45
C ALA A 126 8.13 -5.15 -13.93
N LYS A 127 8.48 -6.41 -14.22
CA LYS A 127 8.79 -6.88 -15.59
C LYS A 127 7.61 -6.86 -16.56
N ARG A 128 6.36 -6.89 -16.08
CA ARG A 128 5.16 -6.91 -16.94
C ARG A 128 4.66 -5.52 -17.34
N THR A 129 5.30 -4.49 -16.82
CA THR A 129 4.97 -3.07 -17.04
C THR A 129 6.05 -2.31 -17.81
N ALA A 130 7.13 -3.00 -18.21
CA ALA A 130 8.19 -2.48 -19.06
C ALA A 130 7.93 -2.82 -20.53
#